data_AF-A0A0N0BEU1-F1
#
_entry.id   AF-A0A0N0BEU1-F1
#
_cell.length_a   1.000
_cell.length_b   1.000
_cell.length_c   1.000
_cell.angle_alpha   90.00
_cell.angle_beta   90.00
_cell.angle_gamma   90.00
#
_symmetry.space_group_name_H-M   'P 1'
#
loop_
_entity.id
_entity.type
_entity.pdbx_description
1 polymer ?
#
loop_
_entity_poly.entity_id
_entity_poly.type
_entity_poly.pdbx_seq_one_letter_code
_entity_poly.pdbx_strand_id
1 'polypeptide(L)'
;MEFVCIKRGRNRKRRRNLKKQRREQIKFEVKFAKRRGFISESNNSFVATEKLIVNTMQANSFWENYIAAQEWQKKHSITWWRTRCIALEHENQILRDKLKSIVSRICNQSDQQHASHKRKKSGYKHQDVVEECEETRSNEEAENLEFHVDEEMMSFLEQSMRHKFELRKLKESETLTKKREEEEENISIQGGAAWIHARNSNAKLLYGEASSTILAMETALQTTVDRHKDKAKPQYWPIIPLKP
;
A
#
# COMPACT_ATOMS: atom_id res chain seq x y z
N MET A 1 -24.78 53.91 12.88
CA MET A 1 -24.69 52.74 11.98
C MET A 1 -23.24 52.27 11.98
N GLU A 2 -22.94 51.11 12.55
CA GLU A 2 -21.58 50.56 12.53
C GLU A 2 -21.58 49.16 11.91
N PHE A 3 -20.81 49.01 10.83
CA PHE A 3 -20.64 47.78 10.07
C PHE A 3 -19.56 46.89 10.69
N VAL A 4 -19.90 45.65 11.04
CA VAL A 4 -18.94 44.61 11.41
C VAL A 4 -18.67 43.71 10.20
N CYS A 5 -17.53 43.89 9.53
CA CYS A 5 -17.14 43.10 8.35
C CYS A 5 -15.70 42.56 8.43
N ILE A 6 -15.36 41.62 9.32
CA ILE A 6 -14.00 41.00 9.29
C ILE A 6 -13.97 39.53 9.76
N LYS A 7 -14.53 38.58 8.99
CA LYS A 7 -14.21 37.13 9.20
C LYS A 7 -13.92 36.30 7.94
N ARG A 8 -14.23 36.79 6.73
CA ARG A 8 -14.08 35.99 5.48
C ARG A 8 -12.63 35.85 4.95
N GLY A 9 -11.67 36.65 5.44
CA GLY A 9 -10.29 36.66 4.93
C GLY A 9 -9.34 35.56 5.48
N ARG A 10 -9.59 35.02 6.68
CA ARG A 10 -8.66 34.09 7.35
C ARG A 10 -8.61 32.70 6.69
N ASN A 11 -9.74 32.22 6.17
CA ASN A 11 -9.84 30.91 5.52
C ASN A 11 -9.11 30.85 4.16
N ARG A 12 -9.09 31.96 3.41
CA ARG A 12 -8.31 32.05 2.14
C ARG A 12 -6.80 31.98 2.38
N LYS A 13 -6.29 32.65 3.43
CA LYS A 13 -4.85 32.58 3.79
C LYS A 13 -4.43 31.17 4.20
N ARG A 14 -5.23 30.46 5.00
CA ARG A 14 -4.94 29.08 5.42
C ARG A 14 -4.89 28.09 4.25
N ARG A 15 -5.82 28.20 3.29
CA ARG A 15 -5.80 27.39 2.05
C ARG A 15 -4.56 27.64 1.18
N ARG A 16 -4.08 28.89 1.10
CA ARG A 16 -2.86 29.21 0.34
C ARG A 16 -1.60 28.60 0.98
N ASN A 17 -1.49 28.63 2.31
CA ASN A 17 -0.34 28.05 3.02
C ASN A 17 -0.26 26.53 2.88
N LEU A 18 -1.40 25.83 2.95
CA LEU A 18 -1.46 24.38 2.72
C LEU A 18 -1.03 23.99 1.30
N LYS A 19 -1.46 24.77 0.28
CA LYS A 19 -1.01 24.56 -1.10
C LYS A 19 0.49 24.83 -1.28
N LYS A 20 1.05 25.80 -0.55
CA LYS A 20 2.50 26.10 -0.59
C LYS A 20 3.32 24.96 0.03
N GLN A 21 2.91 24.45 1.20
CA GLN A 21 3.55 23.30 1.85
C GLN A 21 3.54 22.05 0.97
N ARG A 22 2.42 21.72 0.31
CA ARG A 22 2.35 20.58 -0.62
C ARG A 22 3.32 20.73 -1.80
N ARG A 23 3.48 21.93 -2.34
CA ARG A 23 4.43 22.20 -3.44
C ARG A 23 5.89 22.07 -2.98
N GLU A 24 6.20 22.44 -1.74
CA GLU A 24 7.54 22.30 -1.18
C GLU A 24 7.87 20.83 -0.92
N GLN A 25 6.94 20.03 -0.37
CA GLN A 25 7.10 18.58 -0.21
C GLN A 25 7.41 17.87 -1.54
N ILE A 26 6.63 18.15 -2.60
CA ILE A 26 6.86 17.61 -3.94
C ILE A 26 8.24 18.01 -4.49
N LYS A 27 8.68 19.25 -4.26
CA LYS A 27 10.02 19.72 -4.68
C LYS A 27 11.14 18.96 -3.95
N PHE A 28 10.98 18.69 -2.66
CA PHE A 28 11.96 17.90 -1.91
C PHE A 28 12.00 16.46 -2.43
N GLU A 29 10.85 15.81 -2.63
CA GLU A 29 10.79 14.44 -3.18
C GLU A 29 11.45 14.31 -4.56
N VAL A 30 11.16 15.22 -5.50
CA VAL A 30 11.78 15.23 -6.84
C VAL A 30 13.30 15.47 -6.75
N LYS A 31 13.75 16.34 -5.84
CA LYS A 31 15.19 16.61 -5.65
C LYS A 31 15.92 15.43 -5.00
N PHE A 32 15.28 14.69 -4.10
CA PHE A 32 15.81 13.46 -3.53
C PHE A 32 15.85 12.31 -4.55
N ALA A 33 14.83 12.18 -5.42
CA ALA A 33 14.81 11.19 -6.49
C ALA A 33 15.95 11.40 -7.50
N LYS A 34 16.20 12.65 -7.93
CA LYS A 34 17.34 12.99 -8.81
C LYS A 34 18.70 12.67 -8.19
N ARG A 35 18.87 12.83 -6.87
CA ARG A 35 20.13 12.51 -6.19
C ARG A 35 20.39 11.01 -6.06
N ARG A 36 19.33 10.17 -6.01
CA ARG A 36 19.52 8.71 -6.01
C ARG A 36 20.03 8.17 -7.34
N GLY A 37 19.61 8.74 -8.48
CA GLY A 37 20.12 8.33 -9.80
C GLY A 37 21.61 8.60 -10.01
N PHE A 38 22.11 9.75 -9.52
CA PHE A 38 23.52 10.10 -9.65
C PHE A 38 24.47 9.27 -8.75
N ILE A 39 23.98 8.69 -7.65
CA ILE A 39 24.81 7.91 -6.73
C ILE A 39 24.91 6.43 -7.17
N SER A 40 23.93 5.93 -7.95
CA SER A 40 23.99 4.57 -8.48
C SER A 40 24.93 4.41 -9.68
N GLU A 41 25.16 5.47 -10.46
CA GLU A 41 25.96 5.38 -11.68
C GLU A 41 27.48 5.53 -11.44
N SER A 42 27.92 6.21 -10.38
CA SER A 42 29.36 6.44 -10.14
C SER A 42 30.11 5.26 -9.53
N ASN A 43 29.42 4.22 -9.04
CA ASN A 43 30.05 3.15 -8.26
C ASN A 43 30.31 1.86 -9.07
N ASN A 44 29.95 1.81 -10.36
CA ASN A 44 30.09 0.60 -11.19
C ASN A 44 31.25 0.65 -12.19
N SER A 45 32.09 1.69 -12.17
CA SER A 45 33.28 1.78 -13.02
C SER A 45 34.53 1.87 -12.17
N PHE A 46 35.02 0.75 -11.63
CA PHE A 46 36.45 0.43 -11.48
C PHE A 46 36.55 -0.95 -10.80
N VAL A 47 37.57 -1.71 -11.21
CA VAL A 47 37.98 -3.04 -10.69
C VAL A 47 37.35 -4.24 -11.39
N ALA A 48 37.51 -4.31 -12.72
CA ALA A 48 37.78 -5.57 -13.38
C ALA A 48 39.28 -5.88 -13.21
N THR A 49 39.69 -6.32 -12.01
CA THR A 49 41.00 -6.95 -11.83
C THR A 49 40.82 -8.44 -11.84
N GLU A 50 41.29 -9.06 -12.92
CA GLU A 50 41.77 -10.43 -13.01
C GLU A 50 42.31 -10.90 -11.65
N LYS A 51 41.56 -11.74 -10.94
CA LYS A 51 42.03 -12.43 -9.73
C LYS A 51 42.06 -13.91 -10.01
N LEU A 52 43.29 -14.38 -10.20
CA LEU A 52 43.71 -15.77 -10.05
C LEU A 52 42.95 -16.43 -8.89
N ILE A 53 42.22 -17.49 -9.20
CA ILE A 53 41.45 -18.29 -8.24
C ILE A 53 42.44 -19.13 -7.44
N VAL A 54 43.05 -18.52 -6.42
CA VAL A 54 43.64 -19.27 -5.30
C VAL A 54 42.52 -19.43 -4.29
N ASN A 55 42.08 -20.68 -4.10
CA ASN A 55 41.04 -21.12 -3.16
C ASN A 55 41.45 -20.89 -1.69
N THR A 56 41.60 -19.64 -1.29
CA THR A 56 41.55 -19.22 0.11
C THR A 56 40.48 -18.17 0.21
N MET A 57 39.37 -18.52 0.87
CA MET A 57 38.26 -17.63 1.17
C MET A 57 38.83 -16.39 1.85
N GLN A 58 38.88 -15.26 1.13
CA GLN A 58 39.46 -14.03 1.67
C GLN A 58 38.65 -13.60 2.89
N ALA A 59 39.34 -13.29 3.99
CA ALA A 59 38.75 -12.78 5.24
C ALA A 59 37.79 -11.59 5.00
N ASN A 60 37.98 -10.87 3.89
CA ASN A 60 37.12 -9.79 3.44
C ASN A 60 35.66 -10.24 3.19
N SER A 61 35.44 -11.43 2.64
CA SER A 61 34.08 -11.96 2.39
C SER A 61 33.30 -12.22 3.70
N PHE A 62 34.00 -12.62 4.76
CA PHE A 62 33.40 -12.79 6.08
C PHE A 62 32.93 -11.43 6.64
N TRP A 63 33.78 -10.41 6.58
CA TRP A 63 33.44 -9.07 7.07
C TRP A 63 32.36 -8.40 6.23
N GLU A 64 32.34 -8.60 4.92
CA GLU A 64 31.27 -8.11 4.04
C GLU A 64 29.90 -8.71 4.41
N ASN A 65 29.84 -10.03 4.63
CA ASN A 65 28.60 -10.68 5.09
C ASN A 65 28.18 -10.22 6.49
N TYR A 66 29.14 -10.02 7.39
CA TYR A 66 28.87 -9.48 8.74
C TYR A 66 28.26 -8.07 8.67
N ILE A 67 28.86 -7.19 7.86
CA ILE A 67 28.35 -5.82 7.65
C ILE A 67 26.96 -5.87 7.02
N ALA A 68 26.75 -6.70 6.00
CA ALA A 68 25.45 -6.86 5.34
C ALA A 68 24.36 -7.31 6.33
N ALA A 69 24.66 -8.30 7.18
CA ALA A 69 23.73 -8.76 8.22
C ALA A 69 23.45 -7.70 9.28
N GLN A 70 24.46 -6.95 9.69
CA GLN A 70 24.30 -5.86 10.65
C GLN A 70 23.48 -4.70 10.07
N GLU A 71 23.67 -4.37 8.79
CA GLU A 71 22.82 -3.43 8.07
C GLU A 71 21.38 -3.93 7.97
N TRP A 72 21.19 -5.21 7.66
CA TRP A 72 19.86 -5.82 7.60
C TRP A 72 19.16 -5.71 8.95
N GLN A 73 19.84 -6.02 10.06
CA GLN A 73 19.29 -5.89 11.42
C GLN A 73 18.89 -4.44 11.72
N LYS A 74 19.73 -3.47 11.38
CA LYS A 74 19.42 -2.04 11.55
C LYS A 74 18.19 -1.64 10.73
N LYS A 75 18.16 -1.99 9.44
CA LYS A 75 17.02 -1.71 8.53
C LYS A 75 15.74 -2.39 9.02
N HIS A 76 15.83 -3.62 9.50
CA HIS A 76 14.70 -4.36 10.06
C HIS A 76 14.16 -3.69 11.31
N SER A 77 15.01 -3.33 12.28
CA SER A 77 14.57 -2.63 13.49
C SER A 77 13.86 -1.31 13.18
N ILE A 78 14.40 -0.50 12.26
CA ILE A 78 13.79 0.77 11.84
C ILE A 78 12.44 0.51 11.17
N THR A 79 12.36 -0.49 10.30
CA THR A 79 11.11 -0.87 9.63
C THR A 79 10.07 -1.33 10.64
N TRP A 80 10.45 -2.18 11.59
CA TRP A 80 9.57 -2.66 12.64
C TRP A 80 8.97 -1.51 13.46
N TRP A 81 9.81 -0.59 13.92
CA TRP A 81 9.34 0.59 14.67
C TRP A 81 8.45 1.50 13.81
N ARG A 82 8.79 1.72 12.54
CA ARG A 82 7.95 2.50 11.61
C ARG A 82 6.58 1.87 11.43
N THR A 83 6.52 0.57 11.15
CA THR A 83 5.26 -0.16 10.99
C THR A 83 4.44 -0.12 12.27
N ARG A 84 5.08 -0.27 13.44
CA ARG A 84 4.42 -0.18 14.74
C ARG A 84 3.83 1.22 14.98
N CYS A 85 4.57 2.28 14.67
CA CYS A 85 4.07 3.65 14.78
C CYS A 85 2.88 3.91 13.85
N ILE A 86 2.94 3.45 12.60
CA ILE A 86 1.84 3.61 11.63
C ILE A 86 0.58 2.87 12.11
N ALA A 87 0.73 1.65 12.62
CA ALA A 87 -0.39 0.88 13.18
C ALA A 87 -1.03 1.61 14.37
N LEU A 88 -0.21 2.11 15.30
CA LEU A 88 -0.69 2.88 16.45
C LEU A 88 -1.35 4.20 16.05
N GLU A 89 -0.86 4.87 15.00
CA GLU A 89 -1.49 6.08 14.46
C GLU A 89 -2.89 5.77 13.91
N HIS A 90 -3.03 4.68 13.16
CA HIS A 90 -4.32 4.23 12.63
C HIS A 90 -5.30 3.85 13.75
N GLU A 91 -4.86 3.12 14.77
CA GLU A 91 -5.67 2.80 15.95
C GLU A 91 -6.13 4.08 16.67
N ASN A 92 -5.21 5.02 16.91
CA ASN A 92 -5.55 6.30 17.52
C ASN A 92 -6.54 7.11 16.68
N GLN A 93 -6.42 7.07 15.35
CA GLN A 93 -7.35 7.74 14.45
C GLN A 93 -8.77 7.14 14.58
N ILE A 94 -8.88 5.81 14.60
CA ILE A 94 -10.16 5.11 14.82
C ILE A 94 -10.76 5.50 16.18
N LEU A 95 -9.95 5.51 17.25
CA LEU A 95 -10.41 5.89 18.59
C LEU A 95 -10.93 7.34 18.61
N ARG A 96 -10.21 8.26 17.95
CA ARG A 96 -10.64 9.66 17.84
C ARG A 96 -11.94 9.80 17.07
N ASP A 97 -12.12 9.06 15.98
CA ASP A 97 -13.34 9.12 15.18
C ASP A 97 -14.52 8.47 15.91
N LYS A 98 -14.27 7.40 16.69
CA LYS A 98 -15.27 6.81 17.58
C LYS A 98 -15.68 7.80 18.68
N LEU A 99 -14.73 8.47 19.32
CA LEU A 99 -15.03 9.49 20.33
C LEU A 99 -15.83 10.64 19.73
N LYS A 100 -15.46 11.15 18.55
CA LYS A 100 -16.26 12.15 17.83
C LYS A 100 -17.67 11.66 17.56
N SER A 101 -17.85 10.41 17.13
CA SER A 101 -19.19 9.84 16.88
C SER A 101 -20.05 9.78 18.15
N ILE A 102 -19.43 9.45 19.30
CA ILE A 102 -20.12 9.39 20.60
C ILE A 102 -20.49 10.81 21.05
N VAL A 103 -19.54 11.75 20.98
CA VAL A 103 -19.78 13.15 21.36
C VAL A 103 -20.86 13.77 20.48
N SER A 104 -20.82 13.57 19.16
CA SER A 104 -21.87 14.03 18.25
C SER A 104 -23.23 13.42 18.60
N ARG A 105 -23.28 12.14 18.98
CA ARG A 105 -24.52 11.49 19.42
C ARG A 105 -25.05 12.10 20.72
N ILE A 106 -24.18 12.39 21.68
CA ILE A 106 -24.55 13.02 22.96
C ILE A 106 -25.05 14.45 22.72
N CYS A 107 -24.34 15.26 21.93
CA CYS A 107 -24.74 16.63 21.60
C CYS A 107 -26.10 16.66 20.87
N ASN A 108 -26.33 15.76 19.92
CA ASN A 108 -27.60 15.66 19.20
C ASN A 108 -28.75 15.19 20.10
N GLN A 109 -28.48 14.35 21.11
CA GLN A 109 -29.47 13.95 22.13
C GLN A 109 -29.78 15.07 23.12
N SER A 110 -28.79 15.86 23.54
CA SER A 110 -29.00 17.01 24.42
C SER A 110 -29.75 18.16 23.72
N ASP A 111 -29.52 18.40 22.42
CA ASP A 111 -30.26 19.41 21.68
C ASP A 111 -31.73 19.01 21.45
N GLN A 112 -32.03 17.71 21.32
CA GLN A 112 -33.41 17.21 21.29
C GLN A 112 -34.11 17.32 22.67
N GLN A 113 -33.38 17.19 23.79
CA GLN A 113 -33.93 17.38 25.14
C GLN A 113 -34.06 18.86 25.55
N HIS A 114 -33.21 19.75 25.04
CA HIS A 114 -33.30 21.19 25.33
C HIS A 114 -34.25 21.97 24.40
N ALA A 115 -34.49 21.49 23.17
CA ALA A 115 -35.53 22.04 22.28
C ALA A 115 -36.94 21.65 22.75
N SER A 116 -37.11 20.51 23.42
CA SER A 116 -38.39 20.06 23.99
C SER A 116 -38.70 20.67 25.37
N HIS A 117 -37.70 21.14 26.12
CA HIS A 117 -37.92 21.83 27.41
C HIS A 117 -38.17 23.34 27.34
N LYS A 118 -37.95 24.01 26.19
CA LYS A 118 -38.14 25.47 26.07
C LYS A 118 -39.53 25.92 25.60
N ARG A 119 -40.45 25.00 25.30
CA ARG A 119 -41.81 25.35 24.81
C ARG A 119 -42.97 25.08 25.76
N LYS A 120 -42.73 24.67 27.01
CA LYS A 120 -43.83 24.42 27.98
C LYS A 120 -43.54 25.02 29.37
N LYS A 121 -43.61 26.36 29.45
CA LYS A 121 -44.06 27.09 30.65
C LYS A 121 -45.10 28.13 30.22
N SER A 122 -46.30 27.63 29.89
CA SER A 122 -47.55 28.37 30.02
C SER A 122 -48.70 27.36 29.97
N GLY A 123 -49.46 27.27 31.07
CA GLY A 123 -50.88 26.90 31.08
C GLY A 123 -51.31 25.44 30.83
N TYR A 124 -51.54 24.71 31.94
CA TYR A 124 -52.67 23.80 32.23
C TYR A 124 -53.07 22.61 31.31
N LYS A 125 -52.97 21.41 31.94
CA LYS A 125 -53.91 20.27 32.06
C LYS A 125 -54.73 19.72 30.86
N HIS A 126 -54.64 18.38 30.76
CA HIS A 126 -55.68 17.37 30.47
C HIS A 126 -55.87 16.84 29.02
N GLN A 127 -55.25 15.67 28.78
CA GLN A 127 -55.79 14.40 28.24
C GLN A 127 -56.49 14.28 26.86
N ASP A 128 -55.93 13.32 26.10
CA ASP A 128 -56.50 12.34 25.16
C ASP A 128 -57.13 12.69 23.80
N VAL A 129 -56.75 11.82 22.85
CA VAL A 129 -57.53 11.22 21.74
C VAL A 129 -57.48 11.88 20.33
N VAL A 130 -56.78 11.15 19.44
CA VAL A 130 -57.17 10.70 18.07
C VAL A 130 -57.04 11.67 16.87
N GLU A 131 -56.23 11.23 15.88
CA GLU A 131 -56.40 11.29 14.40
C GLU A 131 -56.53 12.70 13.76
N GLU A 132 -55.84 13.07 12.66
CA GLU A 132 -55.73 12.44 11.35
C GLU A 132 -54.62 13.13 10.51
N CYS A 133 -54.31 12.52 9.36
CA CYS A 133 -53.36 12.83 8.30
C CYS A 133 -53.15 14.31 7.89
N GLU A 134 -51.95 14.66 7.42
CA GLU A 134 -51.75 14.86 5.97
C GLU A 134 -50.26 14.96 5.55
N GLU A 135 -50.03 14.30 4.43
CA GLU A 135 -48.78 14.06 3.73
C GLU A 135 -48.60 15.15 2.67
N THR A 136 -47.54 15.96 2.71
CA THR A 136 -47.13 16.73 1.52
C THR A 136 -45.61 16.72 1.33
N ARG A 137 -45.25 15.85 0.39
CA ARG A 137 -44.04 15.81 -0.40
C ARG A 137 -43.85 17.15 -1.12
N SER A 138 -42.67 17.77 -1.03
CA SER A 138 -42.28 18.80 -2.00
C SER A 138 -40.78 18.73 -2.26
N ASN A 139 -40.46 18.46 -3.52
CA ASN A 139 -39.16 18.40 -4.15
C ASN A 139 -39.22 19.41 -5.28
N GLU A 140 -38.49 20.52 -5.18
CA GLU A 140 -38.36 21.61 -6.14
C GLU A 140 -37.33 22.55 -5.47
N GLU A 141 -36.14 22.87 -5.98
CA GLU A 141 -35.74 23.24 -7.33
C GLU A 141 -34.23 22.91 -7.49
N ALA A 142 -33.90 21.94 -8.33
CA ALA A 142 -32.56 21.84 -8.88
C ALA A 142 -32.50 22.81 -10.05
N GLU A 143 -31.85 23.95 -9.85
CA GLU A 143 -31.62 24.96 -10.90
C GLU A 143 -31.03 24.27 -12.15
N ASN A 144 -31.83 24.22 -13.22
CA ASN A 144 -31.46 23.73 -14.53
C ASN A 144 -30.40 24.67 -15.14
N LEU A 145 -29.12 24.35 -14.97
CA LEU A 145 -28.05 24.91 -15.79
C LEU A 145 -28.08 24.21 -17.16
N GLU A 146 -28.80 24.79 -18.11
CA GLU A 146 -28.74 24.41 -19.53
C GLU A 146 -27.43 24.95 -20.13
N PHE A 147 -26.45 24.08 -20.34
CA PHE A 147 -25.19 24.43 -20.99
C PHE A 147 -25.35 24.27 -22.51
N HIS A 148 -25.10 25.34 -23.27
CA HIS A 148 -24.93 25.25 -24.71
C HIS A 148 -23.61 24.51 -24.99
N VAL A 149 -23.71 23.32 -25.59
CA VAL A 149 -22.55 22.52 -25.96
C VAL A 149 -22.12 22.90 -27.36
N ASP A 150 -21.12 23.79 -27.46
CA ASP A 150 -20.54 24.16 -28.75
C ASP A 150 -19.90 22.94 -29.44
N GLU A 151 -19.85 22.96 -30.77
CA GLU A 151 -19.29 21.89 -31.60
C GLU A 151 -17.82 21.58 -31.26
N GLU A 152 -17.06 22.60 -30.87
CA GLU A 152 -15.70 22.45 -30.37
C GLU A 152 -15.65 21.66 -29.04
N MET A 153 -16.60 21.89 -28.13
CA MET A 153 -16.69 21.12 -26.88
C MET A 153 -17.14 19.68 -27.15
N MET A 154 -18.03 19.44 -28.11
CA MET A 154 -18.40 18.08 -28.54
C MET A 154 -17.17 17.30 -29.05
N SER A 155 -16.38 17.92 -29.93
CA SER A 155 -15.16 17.30 -30.49
C SER A 155 -14.09 17.05 -29.42
N PHE A 156 -13.91 17.96 -28.46
CA PHE A 156 -13.00 17.78 -27.34
C PHE A 156 -13.42 16.63 -26.41
N LEU A 157 -14.71 16.51 -26.12
CA LEU A 157 -15.27 15.42 -25.33
C LEU A 157 -15.10 14.09 -26.04
N GLU A 158 -15.30 14.05 -27.36
CA GLU A 158 -15.07 12.86 -28.17
C GLU A 158 -13.59 12.44 -28.15
N GLN A 159 -12.66 13.38 -28.35
CA GLN A 159 -11.22 13.11 -28.25
C GLN A 159 -10.82 12.63 -26.85
N SER A 160 -11.37 13.25 -25.80
CA SER A 160 -11.13 12.86 -24.41
C SER A 160 -11.64 11.44 -24.13
N MET A 161 -12.80 11.08 -24.69
CA MET A 161 -13.37 9.74 -24.58
C MET A 161 -12.56 8.70 -25.35
N ARG A 162 -12.11 9.01 -26.57
CA ARG A 162 -11.24 8.13 -27.38
C ARG A 162 -9.90 7.86 -26.68
N HIS A 163 -9.23 8.90 -26.18
CA HIS A 163 -7.96 8.75 -25.45
C HIS A 163 -8.13 7.97 -24.13
N LYS A 164 -9.24 8.19 -23.40
CA LYS A 164 -9.55 7.42 -22.19
C LYS A 164 -9.80 5.94 -22.50
N PHE A 165 -10.42 5.64 -23.64
CA PHE A 165 -10.65 4.27 -24.09
C PHE A 165 -9.35 3.58 -24.51
N GLU A 166 -8.48 4.28 -25.26
CA GLU A 166 -7.15 3.78 -25.64
C GLU A 166 -6.27 3.48 -24.41
N LEU A 167 -6.24 4.40 -23.43
CA LEU A 167 -5.52 4.19 -22.17
C LEU A 167 -6.07 3.00 -21.36
N ARG A 168 -7.39 2.76 -21.39
CA ARG A 168 -7.98 1.58 -20.74
C ARG A 168 -7.58 0.30 -21.47
N LYS A 169 -7.66 0.29 -22.80
CA LYS A 169 -7.28 -0.87 -23.62
C LYS A 169 -5.79 -1.23 -23.45
N LEU A 170 -4.91 -0.22 -23.39
CA LEU A 170 -3.49 -0.42 -23.11
C LEU A 170 -3.28 -1.03 -21.72
N LYS A 171 -3.91 -0.47 -20.68
CA LYS A 171 -3.84 -1.03 -19.32
C LYS A 171 -4.39 -2.46 -19.26
N GLU A 172 -5.48 -2.74 -19.94
CA GLU A 172 -6.06 -4.08 -20.01
C GLU A 172 -5.10 -5.05 -20.71
N SER A 173 -4.50 -4.69 -21.84
CA SER A 173 -3.47 -5.51 -22.50
C SER A 173 -2.22 -5.70 -21.65
N GLU A 174 -1.79 -4.68 -20.91
CA GLU A 174 -0.65 -4.75 -19.98
C GLU A 174 -0.99 -5.63 -18.77
N THR A 175 -2.23 -5.59 -18.28
CA THR A 175 -2.67 -6.50 -17.21
C THR A 175 -2.88 -7.93 -17.71
N LEU A 176 -3.27 -8.14 -18.96
CA LEU A 176 -3.41 -9.48 -19.54
C LEU A 176 -2.04 -10.11 -19.84
N THR A 177 -1.08 -9.32 -20.32
CA THR A 177 0.31 -9.75 -20.49
C THR A 177 0.96 -10.04 -19.14
N LYS A 178 0.83 -9.14 -18.16
CA LYS A 178 1.29 -9.39 -16.79
C LYS A 178 0.61 -10.58 -16.14
N LYS A 179 -0.71 -10.79 -16.31
CA LYS A 179 -1.38 -11.99 -15.79
C LYS A 179 -0.89 -13.27 -16.45
N ARG A 180 -0.54 -13.24 -17.74
CA ARG A 180 0.03 -14.39 -18.45
C ARG A 180 1.46 -14.69 -18.00
N GLU A 181 2.27 -13.65 -17.80
CA GLU A 181 3.63 -13.74 -17.23
C GLU A 181 3.58 -14.17 -15.74
N GLU A 182 2.63 -13.65 -14.97
CA GLU A 182 2.36 -14.03 -13.59
C GLU A 182 1.74 -15.43 -13.48
N GLU A 183 1.00 -15.93 -14.46
CA GLU A 183 0.53 -17.34 -14.49
C GLU A 183 1.67 -18.30 -14.82
N GLU A 184 2.63 -17.88 -15.65
CA GLU A 184 3.87 -18.63 -15.91
C GLU A 184 4.83 -18.58 -14.70
N GLU A 185 4.90 -17.47 -13.96
CA GLU A 185 5.73 -17.32 -12.75
C GLU A 185 5.05 -17.85 -11.45
N ASN A 186 3.73 -17.78 -11.30
CA ASN A 186 3.01 -18.28 -10.10
C ASN A 186 2.94 -19.80 -10.01
N ILE A 187 3.26 -20.54 -11.09
CA ILE A 187 3.51 -21.99 -11.01
C ILE A 187 4.73 -22.28 -10.11
N SER A 188 5.60 -21.28 -9.84
CA SER A 188 6.77 -21.42 -8.98
C SER A 188 6.48 -21.26 -7.47
N ILE A 189 5.37 -20.63 -7.07
CA ILE A 189 5.15 -20.22 -5.66
C ILE A 189 3.88 -20.82 -5.04
N GLN A 190 3.07 -21.58 -5.78
CA GLN A 190 1.93 -22.30 -5.18
C GLN A 190 2.34 -23.62 -4.52
N GLY A 191 3.06 -23.50 -3.40
CA GLY A 191 3.25 -24.55 -2.40
C GLY A 191 4.18 -25.68 -2.84
N GLY A 192 5.32 -25.85 -2.16
CA GLY A 192 6.27 -26.93 -2.43
C GLY A 192 5.62 -28.32 -2.52
N ALA A 193 4.48 -28.55 -1.84
CA ALA A 193 3.69 -29.76 -1.98
C ALA A 193 3.18 -30.02 -3.41
N ALA A 194 2.60 -29.03 -4.10
CA ALA A 194 2.08 -29.21 -5.46
C ALA A 194 3.19 -29.52 -6.46
N TRP A 195 4.33 -28.84 -6.32
CA TRP A 195 5.53 -29.11 -7.12
C TRP A 195 6.10 -30.52 -6.86
N ILE A 196 6.17 -30.95 -5.59
CA ILE A 196 6.62 -32.31 -5.23
C ILE A 196 5.67 -33.36 -5.83
N HIS A 197 4.35 -33.13 -5.76
CA HIS A 197 3.37 -34.06 -6.35
C HIS A 197 3.51 -34.16 -7.86
N ALA A 198 3.65 -33.03 -8.57
CA ALA A 198 3.87 -33.00 -10.01
C ALA A 198 5.20 -33.68 -10.41
N ARG A 199 6.27 -33.43 -9.65
CA ARG A 199 7.56 -34.10 -9.85
C ARG A 199 7.43 -35.62 -9.69
N ASN A 200 6.76 -36.08 -8.64
CA ASN A 200 6.58 -37.51 -8.38
C ASN A 200 5.69 -38.19 -9.41
N SER A 201 4.61 -37.55 -9.87
CA SER A 201 3.76 -38.10 -10.93
C SER A 201 4.52 -38.20 -12.26
N ASN A 202 5.30 -37.18 -12.60
CA ASN A 202 6.14 -37.20 -13.80
C ASN A 202 7.22 -38.28 -13.72
N ALA A 203 7.88 -38.42 -12.57
CA ALA A 203 8.86 -39.49 -12.35
C ALA A 203 8.21 -40.88 -12.48
N LYS A 204 6.98 -41.06 -11.96
CA LYS A 204 6.23 -42.32 -12.10
C LYS A 204 5.85 -42.63 -13.55
N LEU A 205 5.56 -41.61 -14.37
CA LEU A 205 5.30 -41.78 -15.79
C LEU A 205 6.56 -42.20 -16.56
N LEU A 206 7.72 -41.57 -16.28
CA LEU A 206 8.97 -41.83 -16.98
C LEU A 206 9.65 -43.14 -16.58
N TYR A 207 9.66 -43.44 -15.28
CA TYR A 207 10.45 -44.52 -14.70
C TYR A 207 9.61 -45.67 -14.14
N GLY A 208 8.27 -45.56 -14.16
CA GLY A 208 7.37 -46.60 -13.69
C GLY A 208 7.56 -46.94 -12.21
N GLU A 209 7.68 -48.23 -11.90
CA GLU A 209 7.86 -48.74 -10.54
C GLU A 209 9.22 -48.34 -9.93
N ALA A 210 10.25 -48.17 -10.75
CA ALA A 210 11.59 -47.76 -10.30
C ALA A 210 11.70 -46.25 -9.99
N SER A 211 10.62 -45.49 -10.16
CA SER A 211 10.59 -44.03 -9.99
C SER A 211 11.04 -43.57 -8.60
N SER A 212 10.59 -44.22 -7.54
CA SER A 212 10.98 -43.89 -6.17
C SER A 212 12.48 -44.11 -5.94
N THR A 213 13.02 -45.22 -6.44
CA THR A 213 14.43 -45.58 -6.33
C THR A 213 15.33 -44.58 -7.05
N ILE A 214 14.97 -44.20 -8.29
CA ILE A 214 15.73 -43.24 -9.09
C ILE A 214 15.71 -41.85 -8.44
N LEU A 215 14.54 -41.39 -7.97
CA LEU A 215 14.43 -40.10 -7.31
C LEU A 215 15.23 -40.05 -6.00
N ALA A 216 15.28 -41.16 -5.26
CA ALA A 216 16.14 -41.29 -4.09
C ALA A 216 17.63 -41.22 -4.46
N MET A 217 18.05 -41.91 -5.53
CA MET A 217 19.44 -41.85 -6.02
C MET A 217 19.82 -40.45 -6.48
N GLU A 218 18.95 -39.77 -7.23
CA GLU A 218 19.14 -38.38 -7.66
C GLU A 218 19.31 -37.44 -6.45
N THR A 219 18.44 -37.58 -5.45
CA THR A 219 18.52 -36.80 -4.21
C THR A 219 19.81 -37.09 -3.44
N ALA A 220 20.24 -38.35 -3.37
CA ALA A 220 21.50 -38.73 -2.75
C ALA A 220 22.70 -38.07 -3.47
N LEU A 221 22.73 -38.07 -4.81
CA LEU A 221 23.77 -37.38 -5.57
C LEU A 221 23.72 -35.87 -5.33
N GLN A 222 22.54 -35.26 -5.40
CA GLN A 222 22.36 -33.83 -5.16
C GLN A 222 22.85 -33.42 -3.75
N THR A 223 22.51 -34.19 -2.72
CA THR A 223 22.98 -33.92 -1.35
C THR A 223 24.50 -34.06 -1.21
N THR A 224 25.14 -35.00 -1.92
CA THR A 224 26.62 -35.08 -1.91
C THR A 224 27.24 -33.85 -2.57
N VAL A 225 26.70 -33.39 -3.69
CA VAL A 225 27.14 -32.18 -4.38
C VAL A 225 26.95 -30.95 -3.50
N ASP A 226 25.78 -30.82 -2.88
CA ASP A 226 25.48 -29.69 -2.00
C ASP A 226 26.37 -29.70 -0.75
N ARG A 227 26.67 -30.87 -0.17
CA ARG A 227 27.66 -31.00 0.89
C ARG A 227 29.06 -30.55 0.45
N HIS A 228 29.46 -30.85 -0.78
CA HIS A 228 30.74 -30.37 -1.32
C HIS A 228 30.74 -28.85 -1.54
N LYS A 229 29.63 -28.29 -2.02
CA LYS A 229 29.45 -26.83 -2.15
C LYS A 229 29.51 -26.15 -0.79
N ASP A 230 28.82 -26.68 0.22
CA ASP A 230 28.82 -26.14 1.59
C ASP A 230 30.21 -26.20 2.22
N LYS A 231 30.99 -27.25 1.93
CA LYS A 231 32.39 -27.34 2.37
C LYS A 231 33.32 -26.36 1.65
N ALA A 232 33.13 -26.17 0.34
CA ALA A 232 33.98 -25.30 -0.48
C ALA A 232 33.65 -23.81 -0.29
N LYS A 233 32.38 -23.49 -0.03
CA LYS A 233 31.86 -22.15 0.24
C LYS A 233 30.91 -22.22 1.44
N PRO A 234 31.43 -22.40 2.67
CA PRO A 234 30.60 -22.37 3.85
C PRO A 234 29.86 -21.06 3.93
N GLN A 235 28.54 -21.11 3.79
CA GLN A 235 27.68 -19.96 3.99
C GLN A 235 27.58 -19.74 5.49
N TYR A 236 28.55 -19.02 6.04
CA TYR A 236 28.55 -18.62 7.45
C TYR A 236 27.37 -17.70 7.67
N TRP A 237 26.27 -18.26 8.17
CA TRP A 237 25.26 -17.46 8.82
C TRP A 237 25.93 -16.80 10.02
N PRO A 238 25.92 -15.47 10.13
CA PRO A 238 26.48 -14.83 11.29
C PRO A 238 25.71 -15.35 12.51
N ILE A 239 26.42 -15.98 13.43
CA ILE A 239 25.91 -16.28 14.76
C ILE A 239 25.83 -14.91 15.45
N ILE A 240 24.74 -14.19 15.20
CA ILE A 240 24.48 -12.92 15.87
C ILE A 240 24.10 -13.29 17.30
N PRO A 241 24.93 -12.94 18.31
CA PRO A 241 24.54 -13.19 19.69
C PRO A 241 23.24 -12.44 19.93
N LEU A 242 22.17 -13.19 20.23
CA LEU A 242 20.93 -12.62 20.70
C LEU A 242 21.26 -11.93 22.04
N LYS A 243 20.93 -10.64 22.14
CA LYS A 243 21.08 -9.93 23.41
C LYS A 243 20.18 -10.61 24.45
N PRO A 244 20.65 -10.84 25.68
CA PRO A 244 19.77 -11.21 26.79
C PRO A 244 18.74 -10.11 27.07
#